data_AF-A0A954U8G2-F1
#
_entry.id   AF-A0A954U8G2-F1
#
_cell.length_a   1.000
_cell.length_b   1.000
_cell.length_c   1.000
_cell.angle_alpha   90.00
_cell.angle_beta   90.00
_cell.angle_gamma   90.00
#
_symmetry.space_group_name_H-M   'P 1'
#
loop_
_entity.id
_entity.type
_entity.pdbx_description
1 polymer ?
#
loop_
_entity_poly.entity_id
_entity_poly.type
_entity_poly.pdbx_seq_one_letter_code
_entity_poly.pdbx_strand_id
1 'polypeptide(L)'
;MNESQFLFVCCQAGAEQALKDELARNRPELRFAYSRPGFVTFKLPPESAAGDYAELPSVFARTHGFSLGKVQGFDAAKLAEQAWELVASHPAIGKPVRQIHVWQRDERLPGDDGFEPGPTALSEEVGRLLAEKMPRESAAPPPEVNRVSRPGSQVMDCVLVDPQEWWLGVHEASSIPARWPGGACPLDDASPSVSRAYLKMYEALEWSRMPVRARDLCAEIGSSPGGSCLALLDRGLRVLGIDPAEMDEEVLS
;
A
#
# COMPACT_ATOMS: atom_id res chain seq x y z
N MET A 1 -20.04 24.44 10.87
CA MET A 1 -19.80 23.22 11.68
C MET A 1 -18.50 22.64 11.19
N ASN A 2 -17.53 22.36 12.07
CA ASN A 2 -16.28 21.74 11.65
C ASN A 2 -16.59 20.31 11.22
N GLU A 3 -16.35 19.98 9.96
CA GLU A 3 -16.66 18.66 9.41
C GLU A 3 -15.76 17.61 10.06
N SER A 4 -16.26 16.39 10.29
CA SER A 4 -15.44 15.35 10.92
C SER A 4 -14.36 14.89 9.95
N GLN A 5 -13.11 14.91 10.41
CA GLN A 5 -11.96 14.46 9.65
C GLN A 5 -11.63 13.01 10.00
N PHE A 6 -11.08 12.26 9.05
CA PHE A 6 -10.79 10.83 9.21
C PHE A 6 -9.42 10.49 8.67
N LEU A 7 -8.79 9.49 9.28
CA LEU A 7 -7.65 8.77 8.76
C LEU A 7 -8.16 7.41 8.27
N PHE A 8 -7.84 7.03 7.03
CA PHE A 8 -8.02 5.64 6.62
C PHE A 8 -6.70 4.89 6.83
N VAL A 9 -6.81 3.59 7.12
CA VAL A 9 -5.68 2.68 7.30
C VAL A 9 -6.01 1.37 6.61
N CYS A 10 -5.12 0.91 5.75
CA CYS A 10 -5.19 -0.41 5.13
C CYS A 10 -4.29 -1.39 5.89
N CYS A 11 -4.77 -2.60 6.09
CA CYS A 11 -4.03 -3.69 6.72
C CYS A 11 -4.32 -5.00 5.98
N GLN A 12 -3.64 -6.09 6.34
CA GLN A 12 -4.00 -7.41 5.83
C GLN A 12 -5.42 -7.77 6.31
N ALA A 13 -6.22 -8.41 5.45
CA ALA A 13 -7.51 -8.95 5.87
C ALA A 13 -7.35 -9.87 7.10
N GLY A 14 -8.19 -9.67 8.11
CA GLY A 14 -8.14 -10.40 9.38
C GLY A 14 -7.22 -9.78 10.44
N ALA A 15 -6.39 -8.79 10.09
CA ALA A 15 -5.54 -8.07 11.05
C ALA A 15 -6.22 -6.81 11.63
N GLU A 16 -7.48 -6.52 11.29
CA GLU A 16 -8.15 -5.27 11.63
C GLU A 16 -8.30 -5.08 13.13
N GLN A 17 -8.57 -6.16 13.87
CA GLN A 17 -8.69 -6.09 15.33
C GLN A 17 -7.34 -5.79 15.98
N ALA A 18 -6.26 -6.46 15.53
CA ALA A 18 -4.92 -6.21 16.02
C ALA A 18 -4.45 -4.77 15.73
N LEU A 19 -4.77 -4.25 14.53
CA LEU A 19 -4.55 -2.85 14.18
C LEU A 19 -5.32 -1.89 15.09
N LYS A 20 -6.61 -2.14 15.33
CA LYS A 20 -7.43 -1.30 16.22
C LYS A 20 -6.88 -1.30 17.65
N ASP A 21 -6.49 -2.46 18.17
CA ASP A 21 -5.94 -2.59 19.53
C ASP A 21 -4.54 -1.94 19.65
N GLU A 22 -3.73 -1.98 18.59
CA GLU A 22 -2.46 -1.26 18.52
C GLU A 22 -2.68 0.25 18.51
N LEU A 23 -3.53 0.76 17.62
CA LEU A 23 -3.79 2.20 17.51
C LEU A 23 -4.51 2.75 18.75
N ALA A 24 -5.42 2.00 19.38
CA ALA A 24 -6.03 2.42 20.64
C ALA A 24 -5.01 2.58 21.78
N ARG A 25 -3.92 1.81 21.77
CA ARG A 25 -2.83 1.92 22.76
C ARG A 25 -1.84 3.04 22.42
N ASN A 26 -1.43 3.13 21.15
CA ASN A 26 -0.34 4.02 20.73
C ASN A 26 -0.82 5.42 20.32
N ARG A 27 -2.08 5.54 19.89
CA ARG A 27 -2.73 6.74 19.36
C ARG A 27 -4.18 6.84 19.89
N PRO A 28 -4.39 6.93 21.22
CA PRO A 28 -5.72 6.90 21.84
C PRO A 28 -6.63 8.05 21.42
N GLU A 29 -6.08 9.11 20.81
CA GLU A 29 -6.82 10.20 20.20
C GLU A 29 -7.61 9.78 18.94
N LEU A 30 -7.17 8.72 18.26
CA LEU A 30 -7.81 8.16 17.07
C LEU A 30 -9.00 7.29 17.48
N ARG A 31 -10.21 7.72 17.10
CA ARG A 31 -11.44 6.98 17.44
C ARG A 31 -11.91 6.15 16.27
N PHE A 32 -11.99 4.84 16.42
CA PHE A 32 -12.53 3.96 15.38
C PHE A 32 -13.88 4.47 14.83
N ALA A 33 -14.06 4.41 13.51
CA ALA A 33 -15.26 4.90 12.83
C ALA A 33 -15.89 3.89 11.86
N TYR A 34 -15.09 3.24 11.01
CA TYR A 34 -15.59 2.31 9.99
C TYR A 34 -14.62 1.15 9.76
N SER A 35 -15.16 0.00 9.34
CA SER A 35 -14.37 -1.21 9.04
C SER A 35 -14.97 -2.00 7.88
N ARG A 36 -14.10 -2.45 6.99
CA ARG A 36 -14.26 -3.58 6.06
C ARG A 36 -13.00 -4.46 6.19
N PRO A 37 -13.02 -5.70 5.67
CA PRO A 37 -11.80 -6.49 5.57
C PRO A 37 -10.69 -5.69 4.86
N GLY A 38 -9.52 -5.59 5.47
CA GLY A 38 -8.34 -4.89 4.96
C GLY A 38 -8.41 -3.35 4.95
N PHE A 39 -9.50 -2.73 5.39
CA PHE A 39 -9.68 -1.27 5.37
C PHE A 39 -10.45 -0.78 6.59
N VAL A 40 -9.86 0.13 7.36
CA VAL A 40 -10.48 0.75 8.53
C VAL A 40 -10.32 2.26 8.50
N THR A 41 -11.23 2.97 9.17
CA THR A 41 -11.07 4.41 9.37
C THR A 41 -11.19 4.79 10.84
N PHE A 42 -10.48 5.87 11.18
CA PHE A 42 -10.46 6.47 12.50
C PHE A 42 -10.81 7.94 12.37
N LYS A 43 -11.76 8.41 13.18
CA LYS A 43 -12.06 9.82 13.36
C LYS A 43 -10.90 10.50 14.07
N LEU A 44 -10.46 11.61 13.49
CA LEU A 44 -9.41 12.45 14.03
C LEU A 44 -9.96 13.43 15.08
N PRO A 45 -9.10 13.94 15.98
CA PRO A 45 -9.40 15.12 16.78
C PRO A 45 -9.83 16.31 15.90
N PRO A 46 -10.63 17.25 16.44
CA PRO A 46 -10.93 18.49 15.72
C PRO A 46 -9.65 19.25 15.36
N GLU A 47 -9.66 19.93 14.21
CA GLU A 47 -8.56 20.78 13.73
C GLU A 47 -7.26 20.03 13.37
N SER A 48 -7.32 18.71 13.24
CA SER A 48 -6.21 17.92 12.70
C SER A 48 -5.88 18.28 11.25
N ALA A 49 -4.58 18.34 10.94
CA ALA A 49 -4.08 18.52 9.60
C ALA A 49 -3.55 17.19 9.02
N ALA A 50 -3.48 17.08 7.69
CA ALA A 50 -2.91 15.91 7.03
C ALA A 50 -1.44 15.65 7.45
N GLY A 51 -0.67 16.70 7.68
CA GLY A 51 0.73 16.61 8.13
C GLY A 51 0.92 15.99 9.51
N ASP A 52 -0.08 16.08 10.40
CA ASP A 52 0.01 15.52 11.76
C ASP A 52 0.10 13.97 11.75
N TYR A 53 -0.32 13.37 10.63
CA TYR A 53 -0.37 11.93 10.41
C TYR A 53 0.46 11.49 9.20
N ALA A 54 1.48 12.26 8.81
CA ALA A 54 2.43 11.88 7.76
C ALA A 54 3.17 10.56 8.08
N GLU A 55 3.31 10.25 9.37
CA GLU A 55 3.79 8.96 9.87
C GLU A 55 2.76 8.33 10.83
N LEU A 56 2.56 7.03 10.69
CA LEU A 56 1.73 6.23 11.59
C LEU A 56 2.53 4.98 12.01
N PRO A 57 3.29 5.05 13.11
CA PRO A 57 4.04 3.91 13.61
C PRO A 57 3.07 2.79 14.03
N SER A 58 2.98 1.75 13.20
CA SER A 58 2.08 0.62 13.39
C SER A 58 2.68 -0.61 12.72
N VAL A 59 2.61 -1.76 13.40
CA VAL A 59 3.03 -3.06 12.86
C VAL A 59 1.99 -3.58 11.86
N PHE A 60 0.72 -3.30 12.10
CA PHE A 60 -0.39 -3.87 11.32
C PHE A 60 -0.87 -2.96 10.18
N ALA A 61 -0.56 -1.67 10.22
CA ALA A 61 -0.85 -0.76 9.11
C ALA A 61 0.15 -1.01 7.98
N ARG A 62 -0.36 -1.37 6.80
CA ARG A 62 0.45 -1.45 5.59
C ARG A 62 0.57 -0.09 4.90
N THR A 63 -0.53 0.67 4.90
CA THR A 63 -0.54 2.06 4.43
C THR A 63 -1.66 2.83 5.12
N HIS A 64 -1.56 4.16 5.13
CA HIS A 64 -2.55 5.06 5.71
C HIS A 64 -2.54 6.40 4.97
N GLY A 65 -3.62 7.15 5.13
CA GLY A 65 -3.71 8.50 4.59
C GLY A 65 -4.86 9.29 5.20
N PHE A 66 -4.76 10.61 5.04
CA PHE A 66 -5.81 11.53 5.45
C PHE A 66 -6.99 11.39 4.47
N SER A 67 -8.17 11.06 4.96
CA SER A 67 -9.35 10.84 4.11
C SER A 67 -9.89 12.18 3.59
N LEU A 68 -10.13 12.23 2.29
CA LEU A 68 -10.81 13.34 1.63
C LEU A 68 -12.33 13.11 1.52
N GLY A 69 -12.78 11.89 1.82
CA GLY A 69 -14.16 11.44 1.67
C GLY A 69 -14.26 10.21 0.76
N LYS A 70 -15.46 9.97 0.21
CA LYS A 70 -15.73 8.84 -0.69
C LYS A 70 -16.72 9.22 -1.78
N VAL A 71 -16.65 8.51 -2.90
CA VAL A 71 -17.62 8.58 -4.00
C VAL A 71 -18.27 7.22 -4.20
N GLN A 72 -19.56 7.21 -4.57
CA GLN A 72 -20.34 5.99 -4.73
C GLN A 72 -21.24 6.04 -5.96
N GLY A 73 -21.34 4.94 -6.71
CA GLY A 73 -22.10 4.88 -7.95
C GLY A 73 -21.71 3.72 -8.87
N PHE A 74 -22.41 3.61 -10.00
CA PHE A 74 -22.26 2.49 -10.94
C PHE A 74 -21.49 2.86 -12.22
N ASP A 75 -21.17 4.14 -12.42
CA ASP A 75 -20.50 4.66 -13.61
C ASP A 75 -19.12 5.17 -13.21
N ALA A 76 -18.08 4.40 -13.55
CA ALA A 76 -16.70 4.70 -13.17
C ALA A 76 -16.23 6.08 -13.70
N ALA A 77 -16.71 6.52 -14.86
CA ALA A 77 -16.31 7.82 -15.42
C ALA A 77 -16.86 8.98 -14.59
N LYS A 78 -18.11 8.85 -14.13
CA LYS A 78 -18.71 9.81 -13.19
C LYS A 78 -18.05 9.77 -11.82
N LEU A 79 -17.67 8.60 -11.32
CA LEU A 79 -16.92 8.48 -10.07
C LEU A 79 -15.57 9.18 -10.15
N ALA A 80 -14.87 9.05 -11.27
CA ALA A 80 -13.61 9.76 -11.48
C ALA A 80 -13.78 11.28 -11.55
N GLU A 81 -14.84 11.79 -12.17
CA GLU A 81 -15.19 13.22 -12.16
C GLU A 81 -15.48 13.71 -10.73
N GLN A 82 -16.34 13.00 -10.00
CA GLN A 82 -16.68 13.31 -8.60
C GLN A 82 -15.46 13.24 -7.66
N ALA A 83 -14.54 12.29 -7.90
CA ALA A 83 -13.30 12.19 -7.14
C ALA A 83 -12.45 13.47 -7.29
N TRP A 84 -12.37 14.02 -8.51
CA TRP A 84 -11.66 15.28 -8.74
C TRP A 84 -12.38 16.50 -8.16
N GLU A 85 -13.71 16.53 -8.14
CA GLU A 85 -14.48 17.57 -7.44
C GLU A 85 -14.17 17.56 -5.93
N LEU A 86 -14.10 16.37 -5.33
CA LEU A 86 -13.73 16.18 -3.93
C LEU A 86 -12.29 16.63 -3.66
N VAL A 87 -11.34 16.19 -4.49
CA VAL A 87 -9.92 16.56 -4.37
C VAL A 87 -9.72 18.08 -4.52
N ALA A 88 -10.36 18.71 -5.51
CA ALA A 88 -10.19 20.14 -5.79
C ALA A 88 -10.76 21.04 -4.69
N SER A 89 -11.80 20.59 -3.99
CA SER A 89 -12.44 21.36 -2.92
C SER A 89 -11.85 21.11 -1.53
N HIS A 90 -11.06 20.04 -1.35
CA HIS A 90 -10.63 19.61 -0.02
C HIS A 90 -9.38 20.36 0.47
N PRO A 91 -9.41 21.00 1.67
CA PRO A 91 -8.33 21.86 2.15
C PRO A 91 -7.02 21.13 2.48
N ALA A 92 -7.05 19.80 2.64
CA ALA A 92 -5.86 18.99 2.83
C ALA A 92 -4.95 18.91 1.58
N ILE A 93 -5.46 19.27 0.40
CA ILE A 93 -4.68 19.29 -0.84
C ILE A 93 -3.91 20.60 -0.93
N GLY A 94 -2.69 20.60 -0.38
CA GLY A 94 -1.81 21.78 -0.36
C GLY A 94 -0.90 21.93 -1.58
N LYS A 95 -0.74 20.88 -2.39
CA LYS A 95 0.13 20.86 -3.59
C LYS A 95 -0.61 20.24 -4.78
N PRO A 96 -0.25 20.60 -6.02
CA PRO A 96 -0.79 19.93 -7.21
C PRO A 96 -0.56 18.41 -7.13
N VAL A 97 -1.60 17.64 -7.39
CA VAL A 97 -1.52 16.17 -7.42
C VAL A 97 -0.73 15.73 -8.64
N ARG A 98 0.42 15.09 -8.41
CA ARG A 98 1.30 14.57 -9.47
C ARG A 98 1.48 13.06 -9.45
N GLN A 99 1.07 12.42 -8.36
CA GLN A 99 1.16 10.99 -8.17
C GLN A 99 -0.18 10.49 -7.63
N ILE A 100 -0.69 9.44 -8.25
CA ILE A 100 -1.96 8.82 -7.88
C ILE A 100 -1.69 7.34 -7.60
N HIS A 101 -2.10 6.88 -6.44
CA HIS A 101 -2.14 5.46 -6.11
C HIS A 101 -3.59 5.00 -6.05
N VAL A 102 -3.87 3.93 -6.78
CA VAL A 102 -5.18 3.27 -6.85
C VAL A 102 -4.97 1.80 -6.55
N TRP A 103 -5.73 1.27 -5.59
CA TRP A 103 -5.66 -0.14 -5.23
C TRP A 103 -7.00 -0.63 -4.68
N GLN A 104 -7.20 -1.94 -4.71
CA GLN A 104 -8.31 -2.57 -4.00
C GLN A 104 -7.86 -2.89 -2.57
N ARG A 105 -8.78 -2.75 -1.60
CA ARG A 105 -8.50 -3.25 -0.24
C ARG A 105 -8.27 -4.76 -0.25
N ASP A 106 -7.50 -5.27 0.70
CA ASP A 106 -7.35 -6.70 0.87
C ASP A 106 -8.65 -7.32 1.37
N GLU A 107 -9.23 -8.21 0.58
CA GLU A 107 -10.46 -8.92 0.97
C GLU A 107 -10.16 -10.27 1.63
N ARG A 108 -8.94 -10.79 1.41
CA ARG A 108 -8.50 -12.13 1.78
C ARG A 108 -7.03 -12.12 2.22
N LEU A 109 -6.56 -13.24 2.75
CA LEU A 109 -5.14 -13.41 3.05
C LEU A 109 -4.36 -13.62 1.74
N PRO A 110 -3.12 -13.12 1.64
CA PRO A 110 -2.25 -13.45 0.52
C PRO A 110 -2.16 -14.97 0.32
N GLY A 111 -2.20 -15.42 -0.93
CA GLY A 111 -2.22 -16.81 -1.37
C GLY A 111 -3.56 -17.56 -1.26
N ASP A 112 -4.58 -16.99 -0.61
CA ASP A 112 -5.91 -17.63 -0.56
C ASP A 112 -6.63 -17.45 -1.90
N ASP A 113 -7.00 -18.55 -2.56
CA ASP A 113 -7.60 -18.57 -3.91
C ASP A 113 -6.83 -17.72 -4.94
N GLY A 114 -5.51 -17.65 -4.81
CA GLY A 114 -4.65 -16.87 -5.70
C GLY A 114 -4.73 -15.35 -5.49
N PHE A 115 -5.29 -14.89 -4.37
CA PHE A 115 -5.24 -13.47 -4.00
C PHE A 115 -3.82 -13.03 -3.65
N GLU A 116 -3.35 -11.94 -4.25
CA GLU A 116 -2.13 -11.24 -3.85
C GLU A 116 -2.41 -9.75 -3.72
N PRO A 117 -1.81 -9.06 -2.72
CA PRO A 117 -2.03 -7.64 -2.53
C PRO A 117 -1.32 -6.80 -3.58
N GLY A 118 -1.88 -5.63 -3.88
CA GLY A 118 -1.29 -4.66 -4.79
C GLY A 118 -2.17 -4.31 -5.99
N PRO A 119 -1.60 -3.70 -7.04
CA PRO A 119 -2.33 -3.31 -8.23
C PRO A 119 -2.99 -4.49 -8.92
N THR A 120 -4.26 -4.30 -9.29
CA THR A 120 -5.05 -5.22 -10.12
C THR A 120 -5.40 -4.55 -11.45
N ALA A 121 -5.87 -5.34 -12.44
CA ALA A 121 -6.40 -4.82 -13.69
C ALA A 121 -7.51 -3.76 -13.49
N LEU A 122 -8.36 -3.94 -12.47
CA LEU A 122 -9.40 -2.97 -12.13
C LEU A 122 -8.78 -1.67 -11.59
N SER A 123 -7.81 -1.74 -10.68
CA SER A 123 -7.14 -0.54 -10.16
C SER A 123 -6.35 0.22 -11.23
N GLU A 124 -5.74 -0.50 -12.18
CA GLU A 124 -5.06 0.06 -13.36
C GLU A 124 -6.04 0.81 -14.27
N GLU A 125 -7.21 0.23 -14.54
CA GLU A 125 -8.26 0.85 -15.33
C GLU A 125 -8.83 2.11 -14.66
N VAL A 126 -9.18 2.02 -13.38
CA VAL A 126 -9.65 3.19 -12.60
C VAL A 126 -8.58 4.27 -12.53
N GLY A 127 -7.31 3.89 -12.36
CA GLY A 127 -6.19 4.81 -12.37
C GLY A 127 -6.05 5.57 -13.69
N ARG A 128 -6.15 4.89 -14.84
CA ARG A 128 -6.18 5.54 -16.15
C ARG A 128 -7.34 6.53 -16.29
N LEU A 129 -8.51 6.14 -15.81
CA LEU A 129 -9.70 6.98 -15.86
C LEU A 129 -9.57 8.23 -14.99
N LEU A 130 -9.01 8.10 -13.78
CA LEU A 130 -8.68 9.24 -12.92
C LEU A 130 -7.68 10.19 -13.61
N ALA A 131 -6.65 9.66 -14.26
CA ALA A 131 -5.70 10.50 -15.01
C ALA A 131 -6.37 11.22 -16.19
N GLU A 132 -7.27 10.55 -16.94
CA GLU A 132 -8.01 11.14 -18.06
C GLU A 132 -8.97 12.25 -17.61
N LYS A 133 -9.65 12.04 -16.47
CA LYS A 133 -10.65 12.98 -15.93
C LYS A 133 -10.06 14.11 -15.11
N MET A 134 -8.74 14.17 -14.94
CA MET A 134 -8.09 15.25 -14.21
C MET A 134 -8.39 16.62 -14.83
N PRO A 135 -8.82 17.62 -14.04
CA PRO A 135 -9.10 18.96 -14.55
C PRO A 135 -7.90 19.57 -15.28
N ARG A 136 -8.14 20.19 -16.45
CA ARG A 136 -7.10 20.73 -17.34
C ARG A 136 -6.17 21.74 -16.67
N GLU A 137 -6.67 22.51 -15.72
CA GLU A 137 -5.92 23.51 -14.94
C GLU A 137 -4.85 22.86 -14.04
N SER A 138 -5.02 21.58 -13.73
CA SER A 138 -4.07 20.77 -12.96
C SER A 138 -3.14 19.91 -13.84
N ALA A 139 -3.28 19.97 -15.18
CA ALA A 139 -2.98 18.81 -16.02
C ALA A 139 -1.56 18.66 -16.61
N ALA A 140 -0.61 19.54 -16.30
CA ALA A 140 0.70 19.52 -16.98
C ALA A 140 1.91 19.43 -16.04
N PRO A 141 2.77 18.40 -16.17
CA PRO A 141 2.51 17.08 -16.79
C PRO A 141 1.35 16.28 -16.14
N PRO A 142 0.80 15.28 -16.85
CA PRO A 142 -0.19 14.36 -16.30
C PRO A 142 0.36 13.58 -15.10
N PRO A 143 -0.50 13.07 -14.19
CA PRO A 143 -0.07 12.37 -13.00
C PRO A 143 0.52 11.01 -13.35
N GLU A 144 1.53 10.61 -12.59
CA GLU A 144 2.02 9.23 -12.59
C GLU A 144 1.03 8.37 -11.78
N VAL A 145 0.47 7.34 -12.41
CA VAL A 145 -0.51 6.46 -11.77
C VAL A 145 0.13 5.12 -11.44
N ASN A 146 -0.07 4.64 -10.22
CA ASN A 146 0.42 3.33 -9.72
C ASN A 146 1.91 3.09 -9.95
N ARG A 147 2.70 4.17 -10.00
CA ARG A 147 4.16 4.11 -10.01
C ARG A 147 4.70 4.31 -8.61
N VAL A 148 5.90 3.77 -8.37
CA VAL A 148 6.62 4.03 -7.11
C VAL A 148 6.83 5.53 -6.95
N SER A 149 6.29 6.08 -5.87
CA SER A 149 6.29 7.51 -5.64
C SER A 149 7.71 8.04 -5.36
N ARG A 150 7.91 9.34 -5.62
CA ARG A 150 9.16 10.01 -5.26
C ARG A 150 9.17 10.28 -3.75
N PRO A 151 10.30 10.14 -3.05
CA PRO A 151 10.35 10.44 -1.62
C PRO A 151 9.83 11.85 -1.30
N GLY A 152 8.96 11.96 -0.29
CA GLY A 152 8.38 13.24 0.17
C GLY A 152 7.35 13.87 -0.76
N SER A 153 6.92 13.17 -1.82
CA SER A 153 5.82 13.64 -2.67
C SER A 153 4.48 13.50 -1.96
N GLN A 154 3.54 14.39 -2.32
CA GLN A 154 2.13 14.22 -1.97
C GLN A 154 1.49 13.26 -2.99
N VAL A 155 0.85 12.22 -2.49
CA VAL A 155 0.19 11.18 -3.30
C VAL A 155 -1.31 11.26 -3.04
N MET A 156 -2.10 11.29 -4.12
CA MET A 156 -3.55 11.13 -4.02
C MET A 156 -3.89 9.64 -4.04
N ASP A 157 -4.67 9.22 -3.05
CA ASP A 157 -5.10 7.83 -2.90
C ASP A 157 -6.53 7.65 -3.42
N CYS A 158 -6.75 6.53 -4.09
CA CYS A 158 -8.08 6.02 -4.42
C CYS A 158 -8.15 4.55 -4.02
N VAL A 159 -8.77 4.28 -2.86
CA VAL A 159 -8.98 2.94 -2.35
C VAL A 159 -10.32 2.42 -2.83
N LEU A 160 -10.29 1.40 -3.68
CA LEU A 160 -11.48 0.68 -4.12
C LEU A 160 -11.92 -0.27 -2.98
N VAL A 161 -12.78 0.24 -2.11
CA VAL A 161 -13.35 -0.54 -0.99
C VAL A 161 -14.40 -1.52 -1.52
N ASP A 162 -15.17 -1.09 -2.52
CA ASP A 162 -15.98 -1.95 -3.36
C ASP A 162 -15.94 -1.36 -4.79
N PRO A 163 -16.26 -2.10 -5.87
CA PRO A 163 -16.21 -1.55 -7.23
C PRO A 163 -17.05 -0.27 -7.43
N GLN A 164 -18.10 -0.11 -6.62
CA GLN A 164 -19.03 1.03 -6.62
C GLN A 164 -18.77 2.03 -5.48
N GLU A 165 -17.73 1.84 -4.67
CA GLU A 165 -17.39 2.70 -3.53
C GLU A 165 -15.88 2.94 -3.45
N TRP A 166 -15.47 4.16 -3.80
CA TRP A 166 -14.08 4.56 -3.80
C TRP A 166 -13.85 5.54 -2.65
N TRP A 167 -12.85 5.28 -1.84
CA TRP A 167 -12.41 6.17 -0.78
C TRP A 167 -11.20 6.96 -1.25
N LEU A 168 -11.27 8.28 -1.09
CA LEU A 168 -10.23 9.18 -1.53
C LEU A 168 -9.40 9.63 -0.34
N GLY A 169 -8.12 9.82 -0.61
CA GLY A 169 -7.15 10.11 0.42
C GLY A 169 -5.96 10.92 -0.07
N VAL A 170 -5.17 11.37 0.88
CA VAL A 170 -3.85 11.93 0.61
C VAL A 170 -2.87 11.45 1.66
N HIS A 171 -1.68 11.06 1.21
CA HIS A 171 -0.54 10.78 2.08
C HIS A 171 0.73 11.42 1.53
N GLU A 172 1.76 11.47 2.38
CA GLU A 172 3.11 11.81 1.96
C GLU A 172 3.93 10.52 1.81
N ALA A 173 4.68 10.41 0.72
CA ALA A 173 5.58 9.28 0.44
C ALA A 173 6.83 9.31 1.35
N SER A 174 6.62 9.21 2.66
CA SER A 174 7.58 9.43 3.75
C SER A 174 8.46 8.21 4.04
N SER A 175 7.97 7.00 3.74
CA SER A 175 8.68 5.72 3.95
C SER A 175 8.77 4.92 2.64
N ILE A 176 9.43 3.75 2.67
CA ILE A 176 9.43 2.86 1.50
C ILE A 176 8.02 2.36 1.17
N PRO A 177 7.23 1.81 2.13
CA PRO A 177 5.88 1.34 1.83
C PRO A 177 4.94 2.46 1.40
N ALA A 178 5.07 3.65 1.97
CA ALA A 178 4.30 4.82 1.54
C ALA A 178 4.64 5.27 0.09
N ARG A 179 5.65 4.68 -0.56
CA ARG A 179 5.92 4.93 -1.98
C ARG A 179 5.26 3.92 -2.89
N TRP A 180 4.69 2.85 -2.36
CA TRP A 180 4.09 1.78 -3.14
C TRP A 180 2.56 1.89 -3.14
N PRO A 181 1.88 1.65 -4.27
CA PRO A 181 0.41 1.66 -4.31
C PRO A 181 -0.17 0.68 -3.29
N GLY A 182 -0.99 1.19 -2.35
CA GLY A 182 -1.55 0.39 -1.26
C GLY A 182 -0.54 -0.13 -0.24
N GLY A 183 0.71 0.33 -0.28
CA GLY A 183 1.81 -0.20 0.51
C GLY A 183 2.24 -1.62 0.13
N ALA A 184 1.82 -2.13 -1.03
CA ALA A 184 2.19 -3.46 -1.51
C ALA A 184 3.48 -3.36 -2.35
N CYS A 185 4.52 -4.11 -1.95
CA CYS A 185 5.79 -4.12 -2.67
C CYS A 185 5.59 -4.50 -4.14
N PRO A 186 6.00 -3.65 -5.10
CA PRO A 186 5.98 -4.02 -6.51
C PRO A 186 6.89 -5.23 -6.74
N LEU A 187 6.40 -6.18 -7.52
CA LEU A 187 7.17 -7.31 -8.02
C LEU A 187 7.51 -7.06 -9.48
N ASP A 188 8.68 -7.51 -9.91
CA ASP A 188 9.02 -7.50 -11.33
C ASP A 188 8.29 -8.65 -12.05
N ASP A 189 7.67 -8.36 -13.20
CA ASP A 189 6.93 -9.34 -14.02
C ASP A 189 7.79 -10.54 -14.48
N ALA A 190 9.11 -10.44 -14.37
CA ALA A 190 10.07 -11.46 -14.77
C ALA A 190 10.35 -12.51 -13.68
N SER A 191 9.77 -12.38 -12.49
CA SER A 191 9.96 -13.36 -11.42
C SER A 191 9.37 -14.72 -11.87
N PRO A 192 10.13 -15.84 -11.78
CA PRO A 192 9.64 -17.18 -12.10
C PRO A 192 8.46 -17.58 -11.20
N SER A 193 8.00 -18.83 -11.25
CA SER A 193 7.04 -19.34 -10.26
C SER A 193 7.67 -19.29 -8.87
N VAL A 194 7.53 -18.13 -8.21
CA VAL A 194 8.19 -17.80 -6.96
C VAL A 194 7.33 -18.32 -5.82
N SER A 195 7.94 -19.10 -4.94
CA SER A 195 7.27 -19.55 -3.73
C SER A 195 6.88 -18.37 -2.85
N ARG A 196 5.88 -18.54 -1.98
CA ARG A 196 5.49 -17.50 -1.00
C ARG A 196 6.64 -17.10 -0.07
N ALA A 197 7.57 -18.00 0.22
CA ALA A 197 8.75 -17.68 1.03
C ALA A 197 9.70 -16.72 0.28
N TYR A 198 9.87 -16.89 -1.02
CA TYR A 198 10.61 -15.96 -1.87
C TYR A 198 9.98 -14.55 -1.79
N LEU A 199 8.67 -14.44 -2.02
CA LEU A 199 7.97 -13.16 -2.02
C LEU A 199 8.10 -12.42 -0.69
N LYS A 200 7.97 -13.14 0.43
CA LYS A 200 8.16 -12.57 1.78
C LYS A 200 9.58 -12.06 1.98
N MET A 201 10.58 -12.82 1.56
CA MET A 201 11.99 -12.42 1.71
C MET A 201 12.32 -11.24 0.80
N TYR A 202 11.85 -11.24 -0.44
CA TYR A 202 12.00 -10.14 -1.39
C TYR A 202 11.41 -8.84 -0.82
N GLU A 203 10.13 -8.87 -0.40
CA GLU A 203 9.47 -7.72 0.21
C GLU A 203 10.21 -7.25 1.47
N ALA A 204 10.64 -8.17 2.35
CA ALA A 204 11.37 -7.82 3.57
C ALA A 204 12.69 -7.08 3.27
N LEU A 205 13.44 -7.50 2.23
CA LEU A 205 14.68 -6.86 1.81
C LEU A 205 14.43 -5.45 1.25
N GLU A 206 13.41 -5.28 0.41
CA GLU A 206 13.05 -3.98 -0.16
C GLU A 206 12.46 -3.03 0.91
N TRP A 207 11.59 -3.54 1.77
CA TRP A 207 10.94 -2.83 2.88
C TRP A 207 11.96 -2.31 3.89
N SER A 208 12.84 -3.19 4.38
CA SER A 208 13.77 -2.87 5.47
C SER A 208 14.91 -1.96 5.04
N ARG A 209 15.25 -1.96 3.75
CA ARG A 209 16.51 -1.40 3.23
C ARG A 209 17.73 -1.86 4.02
N MET A 210 17.70 -3.11 4.49
CA MET A 210 18.83 -3.69 5.21
C MET A 210 20.11 -3.53 4.37
N PRO A 211 21.24 -3.08 4.95
CA PRO A 211 22.42 -2.69 4.19
C PRO A 211 23.24 -3.90 3.72
N VAL A 212 22.58 -4.88 3.11
CA VAL A 212 23.20 -6.06 2.51
C VAL A 212 23.82 -5.72 1.16
N ARG A 213 24.98 -6.31 0.89
CA ARG A 213 25.72 -6.13 -0.36
C ARG A 213 25.98 -7.49 -0.99
N ALA A 214 26.09 -7.52 -2.31
CA ALA A 214 26.48 -8.72 -3.02
C ALA A 214 27.78 -9.31 -2.41
N ARG A 215 27.80 -10.64 -2.28
CA ARG A 215 28.83 -11.47 -1.63
C ARG A 215 28.84 -11.47 -0.10
N ASP A 216 28.00 -10.68 0.57
CA ASP A 216 27.78 -10.85 2.01
C ASP A 216 27.29 -12.28 2.30
N LEU A 217 27.70 -12.83 3.43
CA LEU A 217 27.30 -14.15 3.88
C LEU A 217 26.06 -14.02 4.76
N CYS A 218 24.97 -14.70 4.39
CA CYS A 218 23.72 -14.78 5.13
C CYS A 218 23.46 -16.23 5.55
N ALA A 219 22.91 -16.43 6.75
CA ALA A 219 22.42 -17.73 7.19
C ALA A 219 20.89 -17.69 7.20
N GLU A 220 20.26 -18.62 6.48
CA GLU A 220 18.80 -18.79 6.46
C GLU A 220 18.45 -20.02 7.30
N ILE A 221 17.68 -19.81 8.38
CA ILE A 221 17.30 -20.86 9.33
C ILE A 221 15.89 -21.34 8.98
N GLY A 222 15.72 -22.65 8.80
CA GLY A 222 14.47 -23.20 8.29
C GLY A 222 14.36 -22.97 6.78
N SER A 223 15.45 -23.25 6.05
CA SER A 223 15.61 -22.85 4.65
C SER A 223 14.88 -23.73 3.64
N SER A 224 14.44 -24.93 3.99
CA SER A 224 13.78 -25.84 3.02
C SER A 224 12.37 -25.35 2.65
N PRO A 225 11.93 -25.44 1.39
CA PRO A 225 12.65 -25.97 0.22
C PRO A 225 13.58 -24.96 -0.48
N GLY A 226 13.64 -23.71 -0.03
CA GLY A 226 14.65 -22.75 -0.50
C GLY A 226 14.13 -21.43 -1.07
N GLY A 227 12.84 -21.14 -0.97
CA GLY A 227 12.26 -19.90 -1.49
C GLY A 227 12.94 -18.62 -0.99
N SER A 228 13.13 -18.49 0.32
CA SER A 228 13.86 -17.36 0.91
C SER A 228 15.33 -17.33 0.46
N CYS A 229 15.99 -18.50 0.38
CA CYS A 229 17.36 -18.60 -0.09
C CYS A 229 17.50 -18.09 -1.52
N LEU A 230 16.58 -18.44 -2.41
CA LEU A 230 16.59 -17.98 -3.79
C LEU A 230 16.48 -16.46 -3.88
N ALA A 231 15.61 -15.82 -3.10
CA ALA A 231 15.52 -14.35 -3.06
C ALA A 231 16.83 -13.68 -2.58
N LEU A 232 17.52 -14.29 -1.62
CA LEU A 232 18.83 -13.82 -1.14
C LEU A 232 19.92 -14.03 -2.21
N LEU A 233 19.92 -15.18 -2.88
CA LEU A 233 20.87 -15.53 -3.96
C LEU A 233 20.70 -14.61 -5.18
N ASP A 234 19.46 -14.29 -5.59
CA ASP A 234 19.15 -13.35 -6.66
C ASP A 234 19.74 -11.95 -6.40
N ARG A 235 19.88 -11.58 -5.12
CA ARG A 235 20.54 -10.34 -4.69
C ARG A 235 22.07 -10.44 -4.65
N GLY A 236 22.62 -11.56 -5.09
CA GLY A 236 24.05 -11.86 -5.15
C GLY A 236 24.67 -12.19 -3.81
N LEU A 237 23.89 -12.54 -2.78
CA LEU A 237 24.40 -12.96 -1.48
C LEU A 237 24.97 -14.38 -1.55
N ARG A 238 25.79 -14.74 -0.56
CA ARG A 238 26.15 -16.14 -0.30
C ARG A 238 25.25 -16.63 0.82
N VAL A 239 24.56 -17.75 0.61
CA VAL A 239 23.58 -18.25 1.57
C VAL A 239 24.04 -19.56 2.17
N LEU A 240 24.05 -19.62 3.51
CA LEU A 240 24.15 -20.85 4.28
C LEU A 240 22.73 -21.25 4.70
N GLY A 241 22.10 -22.16 3.96
CA GLY A 241 20.82 -22.74 4.33
C GLY A 241 20.98 -23.77 5.46
N ILE A 242 20.18 -23.65 6.51
CA ILE A 242 20.20 -24.53 7.68
C ILE A 242 18.80 -25.12 7.86
N ASP A 243 18.62 -26.37 7.45
CA ASP A 243 17.37 -27.12 7.60
C ASP A 243 17.64 -28.63 7.70
N PRO A 244 16.88 -29.39 8.50
CA PRO A 244 16.92 -30.86 8.44
C PRO A 244 16.32 -31.46 7.16
N ALA A 245 15.43 -30.75 6.47
CA ALA A 245 14.79 -31.20 5.23
C ALA A 245 15.61 -30.85 3.99
N GLU A 246 15.30 -31.50 2.86
CA GLU A 246 16.02 -31.31 1.60
C GLU A 246 15.68 -29.95 0.95
N MET A 247 16.67 -29.36 0.29
CA MET A 247 16.50 -28.16 -0.53
C MET A 247 16.08 -28.57 -1.93
N ASP A 248 15.33 -27.71 -2.62
CA ASP A 248 15.02 -27.90 -4.03
C ASP A 248 16.30 -27.84 -4.88
N GLU A 249 16.40 -28.69 -5.91
CA GLU A 249 17.60 -28.79 -6.76
C GLU A 249 17.88 -27.48 -7.49
N GLU A 250 16.84 -26.73 -7.88
CA GLU A 250 16.98 -25.43 -8.54
C GLU A 250 17.70 -24.39 -7.67
N VAL A 251 17.63 -24.51 -6.34
CA VAL A 251 18.31 -23.60 -5.40
C VAL A 251 19.77 -24.00 -5.19
N LEU A 252 20.12 -25.25 -5.45
CA LEU A 252 21.46 -25.80 -5.25
C LEU A 252 22.36 -25.71 -6.50
N SER A 253 21.78 -25.50 -7.69
CA SER A 253 22.48 -25.41 -8.98
C SER A 253 23.06 -24.03 -9.27
#